data_AF-G9KTD2-F1
#
_entry.id   AF-G9KTD2-F1
#
_cell.length_a   1.000
_cell.length_b   1.000
_cell.length_c   1.000
_cell.angle_alpha   90.00
_cell.angle_beta   90.00
_cell.angle_gamma   90.00
#
_symmetry.space_group_name_H-M   'P 1'
#
loop_
_entity.id
_entity.type
_entity.pdbx_description
1 polymer ?
#
loop_
_entity_poly.entity_id
_entity_poly.type
_entity_poly.pdbx_seq_one_letter_code
_entity_poly.pdbx_strand_id
1 'polypeptide(L)'
;EFLENCYNRLMGSVKDHLLREKAQQHDETYYMWSLAFFMAFNRAASFRPGRPGLVSEPLSVRTFHFIEQNLTNYYEMMLTDRKEAASWARRMHLALKAYQELLATVNEMDMSPDEAVRESSRIIKNNIFYVMEYRELFLALFRKFDERCQPRSFLRDLVETTHLFLKMLERFCRSRGNLVV
;
A
#
# COMPACT_ATOMS: atom_id res chain seq x y z
N GLU A 1 -3.50 15.66 -17.08
CA GLU A 1 -3.21 14.83 -18.26
C GLU A 1 -2.77 13.40 -17.92
N PHE A 2 -1.59 13.17 -17.32
CA PHE A 2 -1.11 11.79 -17.08
C PHE A 2 -2.04 10.93 -16.20
N LEU A 3 -2.47 11.46 -15.04
CA LEU A 3 -3.41 10.76 -14.15
C LEU A 3 -4.76 10.49 -14.82
N GLU A 4 -5.20 11.37 -15.71
CA GLU A 4 -6.49 11.27 -16.40
C GLU A 4 -6.48 10.22 -17.50
N ASN A 5 -5.38 10.14 -18.27
CA ASN A 5 -5.38 9.43 -19.54
C ASN A 5 -4.51 8.15 -19.53
N CYS A 6 -3.50 8.07 -18.66
CA CYS A 6 -2.44 7.06 -18.79
C CYS A 6 -2.28 6.21 -17.55
N TYR A 7 -2.44 6.79 -16.35
CA TYR A 7 -2.02 6.17 -15.10
C TYR A 7 -2.64 4.79 -14.86
N ASN A 8 -3.97 4.66 -14.93
CA ASN A 8 -4.62 3.36 -14.68
C ASN A 8 -4.18 2.27 -15.67
N ARG A 9 -4.09 2.62 -16.97
CA ARG A 9 -3.66 1.67 -18.01
C ARG A 9 -2.21 1.25 -17.82
N LEU A 10 -1.34 2.22 -17.51
CA LEU A 10 0.09 1.96 -17.28
C LEU A 10 0.28 1.07 -16.06
N MET A 11 -0.30 1.44 -14.91
CA MET A 11 -0.15 0.70 -13.67
C MET A 11 -0.74 -0.71 -13.77
N GLY A 12 -1.91 -0.87 -14.41
CA GLY A 12 -2.48 -2.18 -14.69
C GLY A 12 -1.55 -3.05 -15.54
N SER A 13 -1.04 -2.50 -16.64
CA SER A 13 -0.12 -3.22 -17.52
C SER A 13 1.19 -3.59 -16.83
N VAL A 14 1.83 -2.67 -16.11
CA VAL A 14 3.09 -2.95 -15.40
C VAL A 14 2.89 -4.03 -14.33
N LYS A 15 1.81 -3.95 -13.53
CA LYS A 15 1.46 -4.97 -12.54
C LYS A 15 1.30 -6.35 -13.19
N ASP A 16 0.60 -6.44 -14.32
CA ASP A 16 0.39 -7.70 -15.03
C ASP A 16 1.72 -8.30 -15.54
N HIS A 17 2.64 -7.48 -16.06
CA HIS A 17 3.97 -7.94 -16.47
C HIS A 17 4.80 -8.41 -15.26
N LEU A 18 4.81 -7.65 -14.16
CA LEU A 18 5.51 -8.02 -12.92
C LEU A 18 4.99 -9.35 -12.33
N LEU A 19 3.70 -9.64 -12.47
CA LEU A 19 3.12 -10.90 -12.01
C LEU A 19 3.43 -12.09 -12.92
N ARG A 20 3.46 -11.89 -14.25
CA ARG A 20 3.61 -12.96 -15.24
C ARG A 20 5.07 -13.29 -15.57
N GLU A 21 5.95 -12.29 -15.55
CA GLU A 21 7.33 -12.40 -16.05
C GLU A 21 8.37 -12.37 -14.94
N LYS A 22 8.12 -13.07 -13.82
CA LYS A 22 9.05 -13.12 -12.66
C LYS A 22 10.47 -13.55 -13.02
N ALA A 23 10.65 -14.31 -14.11
CA ALA A 23 11.95 -14.76 -14.59
C ALA A 23 12.85 -13.61 -15.14
N GLN A 24 12.26 -12.49 -15.57
CA GLN A 24 13.00 -11.38 -16.17
C GLN A 24 13.64 -10.43 -15.15
N GLN A 25 13.44 -10.64 -13.84
CA GLN A 25 13.97 -9.78 -12.76
C GLN A 25 13.70 -8.29 -13.00
N HIS A 26 12.49 -7.97 -13.48
CA HIS A 26 12.05 -6.59 -13.70
C HIS A 26 12.14 -5.79 -12.41
N ASP A 27 12.57 -4.52 -12.50
CA ASP A 27 12.68 -3.65 -11.33
C ASP A 27 11.30 -3.10 -10.92
N GLU A 28 10.66 -3.79 -9.99
CA GLU A 28 9.36 -3.41 -9.46
C GLU A 28 9.39 -2.14 -8.58
N THR A 29 10.56 -1.62 -8.24
CA THR A 29 10.68 -0.42 -7.39
C THR A 29 10.07 0.82 -8.05
N TYR A 30 10.13 0.91 -9.38
CA TYR A 30 9.47 1.97 -10.15
C TYR A 30 7.95 1.89 -10.00
N TYR A 31 7.38 0.69 -9.96
CA TYR A 31 5.95 0.50 -9.71
C TYR A 31 5.58 0.98 -8.30
N MET A 32 6.35 0.57 -7.28
CA MET A 32 6.10 0.99 -5.89
C MET A 32 6.17 2.51 -5.73
N TRP A 33 7.22 3.13 -6.26
CA TRP A 33 7.42 4.57 -6.20
C TRP A 33 6.33 5.32 -6.95
N SER A 34 5.99 4.88 -8.17
CA SER A 34 4.95 5.51 -8.99
C SER A 34 3.58 5.41 -8.32
N LEU A 35 3.27 4.26 -7.72
CA LEU A 35 2.04 4.08 -6.95
C LEU A 35 1.98 5.12 -5.82
N ALA A 36 2.99 5.14 -4.95
CA ALA A 36 3.02 6.06 -3.81
C ALA A 36 2.94 7.53 -4.25
N PHE A 37 3.72 7.92 -5.25
CA PHE A 37 3.80 9.31 -5.70
C PHE A 37 2.50 9.79 -6.35
N PHE A 38 1.99 9.06 -7.34
CA PHE A 38 0.84 9.50 -8.12
C PHE A 38 -0.46 9.40 -7.32
N MET A 39 -0.58 8.44 -6.41
CA MET A 39 -1.73 8.38 -5.50
C MET A 39 -1.72 9.55 -4.51
N ALA A 40 -0.56 9.83 -3.88
CA ALA A 40 -0.42 10.99 -3.00
C ALA A 40 -0.70 12.31 -3.74
N PHE A 41 -0.19 12.44 -4.97
CA PHE A 41 -0.46 13.60 -5.82
C PHE A 41 -1.96 13.72 -6.15
N ASN A 42 -2.61 12.63 -6.56
CA ASN A 42 -4.04 12.61 -6.85
C ASN A 42 -4.86 13.02 -5.62
N ARG A 43 -4.47 12.50 -4.45
CA ARG A 43 -5.10 12.82 -3.17
C ARG A 43 -4.98 14.30 -2.81
N ALA A 44 -3.77 14.86 -2.93
CA ALA A 44 -3.55 16.30 -2.74
C ALA A 44 -4.26 17.18 -3.78
N ALA A 45 -4.35 16.72 -5.03
CA ALA A 45 -5.05 17.43 -6.10
C ALA A 45 -6.58 17.34 -5.99
N SER A 46 -7.10 16.35 -5.25
CA SER A 46 -8.53 16.13 -5.01
C SER A 46 -9.16 17.16 -4.05
N PHE A 47 -8.41 18.18 -3.61
CA PHE A 47 -8.94 19.41 -3.02
C PHE A 47 -9.87 20.21 -3.95
N ARG A 48 -10.04 19.79 -5.22
CA ARG A 48 -11.08 20.31 -6.12
C ARG A 48 -12.36 19.46 -6.01
N PRO A 49 -13.47 20.01 -5.53
CA PRO A 49 -14.74 19.30 -5.48
C PRO A 49 -15.13 18.80 -6.88
N GLY A 50 -15.54 17.53 -7.00
CA GLY A 50 -16.09 16.96 -8.23
C GLY A 50 -15.19 16.05 -9.06
N ARG A 51 -14.02 15.62 -8.56
CA ARG A 51 -13.19 14.61 -9.24
C ARG A 51 -12.84 13.37 -8.40
N PRO A 52 -13.81 12.56 -7.96
CA PRO A 52 -13.52 11.20 -7.53
C PRO A 52 -13.16 10.34 -8.76
N GLY A 53 -12.06 9.58 -8.73
CA GLY A 53 -11.95 8.38 -9.58
C GLY A 53 -10.82 8.30 -10.63
N LEU A 54 -9.75 9.10 -10.55
CA LEU A 54 -8.64 8.95 -11.52
C LEU A 54 -7.69 7.77 -11.23
N VAL A 55 -7.82 7.12 -10.08
CA VAL A 55 -6.85 6.12 -9.59
C VAL A 55 -7.55 4.83 -9.12
N SER A 56 -8.42 4.25 -9.95
CA SER A 56 -9.21 3.07 -9.58
C SER A 56 -8.43 1.75 -9.69
N GLU A 57 -7.52 1.60 -10.67
CA GLU A 57 -6.84 0.33 -10.94
C GLU A 57 -5.88 -0.14 -9.83
N PRO A 58 -5.03 0.71 -9.22
CA PRO A 58 -4.20 0.26 -8.09
C PRO A 58 -5.01 0.08 -6.80
N LEU A 59 -6.22 0.63 -6.68
CA LEU A 59 -7.10 0.48 -5.51
C LEU A 59 -7.87 -0.85 -5.55
N SER A 60 -7.14 -1.96 -5.47
CA SER A 60 -7.74 -3.30 -5.42
C SER A 60 -7.08 -4.17 -4.36
N VAL A 61 -7.82 -5.15 -3.83
CA VAL A 61 -7.29 -6.16 -2.89
C VAL A 61 -6.07 -6.88 -3.47
N ARG A 62 -6.06 -7.11 -4.80
CA ARG A 62 -4.91 -7.69 -5.51
C ARG A 62 -3.66 -6.85 -5.40
N THR A 63 -3.78 -5.51 -5.47
CA THR A 63 -2.64 -4.62 -5.28
C THR A 63 -2.14 -4.68 -3.84
N PHE A 64 -3.03 -4.63 -2.85
CA PHE A 64 -2.63 -4.77 -1.44
C PHE A 64 -1.85 -6.07 -1.19
N HIS A 65 -2.34 -7.18 -1.74
CA HIS A 65 -1.65 -8.46 -1.66
C HIS A 65 -0.29 -8.43 -2.36
N PHE A 66 -0.21 -7.85 -3.56
CA PHE A 66 1.05 -7.71 -4.29
C PHE A 66 2.10 -6.91 -3.51
N ILE A 67 1.71 -5.78 -2.91
CA ILE A 67 2.62 -4.97 -2.10
C ILE A 67 3.08 -5.74 -0.86
N GLU A 68 2.16 -6.40 -0.15
CA GLU A 68 2.46 -7.21 1.04
C GLU A 68 3.47 -8.32 0.73
N GLN A 69 3.23 -9.11 -0.33
CA GLN A 69 4.14 -10.18 -0.76
C GLN A 69 5.55 -9.65 -1.08
N ASN A 70 5.65 -8.51 -1.76
CA ASN A 70 6.94 -7.89 -2.04
C ASN A 70 7.62 -7.43 -0.75
N LEU A 71 6.87 -6.87 0.20
CA LEU A 71 7.39 -6.39 1.48
C LEU A 71 7.95 -7.54 2.32
N THR A 72 7.25 -8.68 2.34
CA THR A 72 7.74 -9.94 2.95
C THR A 72 8.98 -10.47 2.24
N ASN A 73 8.97 -10.54 0.91
CA ASN A 73 10.12 -11.00 0.11
C ASN A 73 11.37 -10.12 0.30
N TYR A 74 11.23 -8.79 0.29
CA TYR A 74 12.38 -7.89 0.51
C TYR A 74 13.01 -8.08 1.87
N TYR A 75 12.20 -8.34 2.90
CA TYR A 75 12.74 -8.65 4.21
C TYR A 75 13.54 -9.95 4.21
N GLU A 76 13.02 -11.01 3.58
CA GLU A 76 13.75 -12.29 3.45
C GLU A 76 15.05 -12.14 2.67
N MET A 77 15.04 -11.38 1.58
CA MET A 77 16.22 -11.08 0.78
C MET A 77 17.24 -10.23 1.55
N MET A 78 16.79 -9.28 2.37
CA MET A 78 17.67 -8.48 3.24
C MET A 78 18.44 -9.37 4.24
N LEU A 79 17.83 -10.45 4.72
CA LEU A 79 18.46 -11.38 5.66
C LEU A 79 19.42 -12.37 4.99
N THR A 80 19.05 -12.86 3.81
CA THR A 80 19.78 -13.91 3.09
C THR A 80 20.90 -13.35 2.23
N ASP A 81 20.65 -12.27 1.50
CA ASP A 81 21.63 -11.57 0.67
C ASP A 81 22.23 -10.36 1.40
N ARG A 82 23.10 -10.66 2.37
CA ARG A 82 23.70 -9.62 3.23
C ARG A 82 24.56 -8.60 2.48
N LYS A 83 25.05 -8.94 1.28
CA LYS A 83 25.84 -8.02 0.46
C LYS A 83 24.99 -6.87 -0.07
N GLU A 84 23.74 -7.17 -0.44
CA GLU A 84 22.77 -6.19 -0.93
C GLU A 84 21.72 -5.80 0.10
N ALA A 85 21.94 -6.07 1.39
CA ALA A 85 20.98 -5.78 2.46
C ALA A 85 20.47 -4.33 2.44
N ALA A 86 21.35 -3.35 2.19
CA ALA A 86 20.96 -1.95 2.07
C ALA A 86 20.08 -1.67 0.84
N SER A 87 20.31 -2.38 -0.27
CA SER A 87 19.45 -2.31 -1.46
C SER A 87 18.08 -2.90 -1.16
N TRP A 88 18.00 -4.06 -0.51
CA TRP A 88 16.74 -4.69 -0.09
C TRP A 88 15.95 -3.82 0.92
N ALA A 89 16.64 -3.19 1.87
CA ALA A 89 16.04 -2.24 2.81
C ALA A 89 15.40 -1.03 2.09
N ARG A 90 16.04 -0.51 1.03
CA ARG A 90 15.48 0.57 0.20
C ARG A 90 14.22 0.12 -0.55
N ARG A 91 14.22 -1.08 -1.13
CA ARG A 91 13.03 -1.66 -1.80
C ARG A 91 11.87 -1.83 -0.81
N MET A 92 12.19 -2.35 0.37
CA MET A 92 11.23 -2.51 1.47
C MET A 92 10.62 -1.18 1.90
N HIS A 93 11.41 -0.11 1.98
CA HIS A 93 10.89 1.22 2.29
C HIS A 93 9.94 1.74 1.21
N LEU A 94 10.25 1.54 -0.07
CA LEU A 94 9.35 1.93 -1.16
C LEU A 94 8.01 1.17 -1.10
N ALA A 95 8.03 -0.14 -0.83
CA ALA A 95 6.81 -0.92 -0.66
C ALA A 95 5.99 -0.45 0.54
N LEU A 96 6.63 -0.12 1.66
CA LEU A 96 5.92 0.43 2.82
C LEU A 96 5.21 1.75 2.50
N LYS A 97 5.89 2.67 1.79
CA LYS A 97 5.26 3.95 1.37
C LYS A 97 4.12 3.74 0.37
N ALA A 98 4.24 2.77 -0.53
CA ALA A 98 3.16 2.38 -1.43
C ALA A 98 1.95 1.85 -0.63
N TYR A 99 2.17 0.98 0.35
CA TYR A 99 1.11 0.45 1.22
C TYR A 99 0.44 1.57 2.05
N GLN A 100 1.23 2.49 2.60
CA GLN A 100 0.74 3.66 3.34
C GLN A 100 -0.22 4.50 2.49
N GLU A 101 0.15 4.77 1.24
CA GLU A 101 -0.68 5.59 0.36
C GLU A 101 -1.96 4.87 -0.11
N LEU A 102 -1.90 3.54 -0.29
CA LEU A 102 -3.11 2.72 -0.50
C LEU A 102 -4.08 2.86 0.68
N LEU A 103 -3.59 2.74 1.92
CA LEU A 103 -4.41 2.92 3.12
C LEU A 103 -4.98 4.34 3.23
N ALA A 104 -4.15 5.36 2.97
CA ALA A 104 -4.57 6.76 3.04
C ALA A 104 -5.69 7.04 2.05
N THR A 105 -5.56 6.53 0.83
CA THR A 105 -6.58 6.68 -0.20
C THR A 105 -7.87 5.94 0.16
N VAL A 106 -7.80 4.70 0.65
CA VAL A 106 -8.99 3.96 1.13
C VAL A 106 -9.69 4.70 2.28
N ASN A 107 -8.93 5.30 3.19
CA ASN A 107 -9.50 6.09 4.29
C ASN A 107 -10.21 7.36 3.78
N GLU A 108 -9.73 8.00 2.72
CA GLU A 108 -10.42 9.15 2.10
C GLU A 108 -11.66 8.74 1.28
N MET A 109 -11.64 7.54 0.66
CA MET A 109 -12.79 7.00 -0.08
C MET A 109 -14.05 6.89 0.79
N ASP A 110 -13.91 6.69 2.10
CA ASP A 110 -15.05 6.66 3.04
C ASP A 110 -15.82 7.97 3.09
N MET A 111 -15.16 9.09 2.79
CA MET A 111 -15.74 10.43 2.81
C MET A 111 -16.20 10.89 1.41
N SER A 112 -16.08 10.03 0.40
CA SER A 112 -16.49 10.36 -0.97
C SER A 112 -18.00 10.61 -1.04
N PRO A 113 -18.47 11.62 -1.81
CA PRO A 113 -19.90 11.80 -2.08
C PRO A 113 -20.48 10.66 -2.94
N ASP A 114 -19.64 9.97 -3.72
CA ASP A 114 -20.03 8.85 -4.57
C ASP A 114 -20.18 7.55 -3.76
N GLU A 115 -21.37 6.96 -3.80
CA GLU A 115 -21.68 5.71 -3.12
C GLU A 115 -20.90 4.51 -3.65
N ALA A 116 -20.64 4.44 -4.95
CA ALA A 116 -19.85 3.35 -5.54
C ALA A 116 -18.40 3.35 -5.02
N VAL A 117 -17.84 4.54 -4.80
CA VAL A 117 -16.52 4.71 -4.19
C VAL A 117 -16.52 4.26 -2.73
N ARG A 118 -17.55 4.65 -1.95
CA ARG A 118 -17.69 4.20 -0.56
C ARG A 118 -17.86 2.69 -0.44
N GLU A 119 -18.63 2.07 -1.34
CA GLU A 119 -18.81 0.61 -1.35
C GLU A 119 -17.51 -0.11 -1.70
N SER A 120 -16.74 0.41 -2.67
CA SER A 120 -15.42 -0.11 -3.01
C SER A 120 -14.46 -0.08 -1.81
N SER A 121 -14.45 1.03 -1.06
CA SER A 121 -13.70 1.14 0.21
C SER A 121 -14.14 0.08 1.22
N ARG A 122 -15.45 -0.15 1.36
CA ARG A 122 -16.01 -1.15 2.29
C ARG A 122 -15.53 -2.56 1.94
N ILE A 123 -15.53 -2.92 0.66
CA ILE A 123 -15.03 -4.22 0.17
C ILE A 123 -13.54 -4.38 0.48
N ILE A 124 -12.72 -3.35 0.21
CA ILE A 124 -11.27 -3.39 0.47
C ILE A 124 -11.00 -3.54 1.97
N LYS A 125 -11.64 -2.72 2.81
CA LYS A 125 -11.51 -2.79 4.28
C LYS A 125 -11.91 -4.15 4.84
N ASN A 126 -12.98 -4.76 4.33
CA ASN A 126 -13.35 -6.12 4.74
C ASN A 126 -12.21 -7.11 4.49
N ASN A 127 -11.60 -7.09 3.32
CA ASN A 127 -10.50 -8.00 3.02
C ASN A 127 -9.28 -7.72 3.91
N ILE A 128 -8.91 -6.44 4.07
CA ILE A 128 -7.71 -6.06 4.82
C ILE A 128 -7.86 -6.34 6.32
N PHE A 129 -9.01 -6.02 6.93
CA PHE A 129 -9.16 -6.12 8.37
C PHE A 129 -9.51 -7.52 8.89
N TYR A 130 -10.14 -8.37 8.07
CA TYR A 130 -10.43 -9.74 8.51
C TYR A 130 -9.27 -10.71 8.27
N VAL A 131 -8.47 -10.50 7.23
CA VAL A 131 -7.32 -11.38 6.91
C VAL A 131 -6.19 -11.10 7.90
N MET A 132 -5.73 -12.16 8.58
CA MET A 132 -4.79 -12.07 9.70
C MET A 132 -3.42 -11.56 9.25
N GLU A 133 -2.98 -11.98 8.08
CA GLU A 133 -1.69 -11.64 7.47
C GLU A 133 -1.51 -10.12 7.35
N TYR A 134 -2.56 -9.40 6.92
CA TYR A 134 -2.52 -7.93 6.85
C TYR A 134 -2.54 -7.27 8.24
N ARG A 135 -3.22 -7.86 9.23
CA ARG A 135 -3.25 -7.34 10.60
C ARG A 135 -1.89 -7.48 11.28
N GLU A 136 -1.22 -8.61 11.08
CA GLU A 136 0.06 -8.91 11.71
C GLU A 136 1.25 -8.30 10.99
N LEU A 137 1.09 -7.87 9.73
CA LEU A 137 2.14 -7.26 8.91
C LEU A 137 2.93 -6.21 9.69
N PHE A 138 2.27 -5.18 10.22
CA PHE A 138 2.95 -4.07 10.90
C PHE A 138 3.69 -4.52 12.16
N LEU A 139 3.10 -5.44 12.94
CA LEU A 139 3.73 -6.00 14.13
C LEU A 139 4.99 -6.79 13.76
N ALA A 140 4.91 -7.59 12.69
CA ALA A 140 6.05 -8.30 12.15
C ALA A 140 7.14 -7.29 11.72
N LEU A 141 6.79 -6.22 11.01
CA LEU A 141 7.73 -5.18 10.59
C LEU A 141 8.44 -4.47 11.74
N PHE A 142 7.73 -4.16 12.83
CA PHE A 142 8.35 -3.58 14.01
C PHE A 142 9.36 -4.53 14.66
N ARG A 143 9.00 -5.82 14.82
CA ARG A 143 9.89 -6.84 15.38
C ARG A 143 11.13 -7.08 14.53
N LYS A 144 10.99 -6.86 13.23
CA LYS A 144 11.99 -7.10 12.20
C LYS A 144 12.86 -5.86 11.89
N PHE A 145 12.61 -4.73 12.54
CA PHE A 145 13.36 -3.50 12.30
C PHE A 145 14.82 -3.64 12.74
N ASP A 146 15.76 -3.34 11.85
CA ASP A 146 17.21 -3.30 12.14
C ASP A 146 17.80 -1.95 11.71
N GLU A 147 18.21 -1.13 12.68
CA GLU A 147 18.80 0.20 12.44
C GLU A 147 20.12 0.17 11.64
N ARG A 148 20.77 -0.99 11.53
CA ARG A 148 21.99 -1.16 10.73
C ARG A 148 21.71 -1.20 9.24
N CYS A 149 20.53 -1.71 8.86
CA CYS A 149 20.13 -1.89 7.47
C CYS A 149 19.05 -0.89 7.04
N GLN A 150 18.15 -0.54 7.95
CA GLN A 150 16.99 0.30 7.66
C GLN A 150 17.14 1.69 8.27
N PRO A 151 16.88 2.77 7.50
CA PRO A 151 17.03 4.13 7.99
C PRO A 151 15.94 4.48 9.00
N ARG A 152 16.20 5.46 9.87
CA ARG A 152 15.18 5.99 10.82
C ARG A 152 13.90 6.48 10.14
N SER A 153 14.00 6.95 8.89
CA SER A 153 12.85 7.32 8.07
C SER A 153 11.91 6.15 7.81
N PHE A 154 12.43 4.93 7.67
CA PHE A 154 11.61 3.72 7.55
C PHE A 154 10.77 3.51 8.80
N LEU A 155 11.38 3.61 9.99
CA LEU A 155 10.69 3.45 11.26
C LEU A 155 9.60 4.51 11.46
N ARG A 156 9.90 5.78 11.12
CA ARG A 156 8.89 6.86 11.15
C ARG A 156 7.69 6.52 10.26
N ASP A 157 7.95 6.18 9.00
CA ASP A 157 6.88 5.88 8.03
C ASP A 157 6.10 4.62 8.47
N LEU A 158 6.76 3.64 9.11
CA LEU A 158 6.11 2.46 9.69
C LEU A 158 5.16 2.82 10.84
N VAL A 159 5.59 3.72 11.73
CA VAL A 159 4.75 4.22 12.83
C VAL A 159 3.54 4.98 12.28
N GLU A 160 3.74 5.88 11.32
CA GLU A 160 2.65 6.62 10.68
C GLU A 160 1.65 5.70 9.99
N THR A 161 2.14 4.70 9.25
CA THR A 161 1.30 3.71 8.55
C THR A 161 0.51 2.88 9.55
N THR A 162 1.14 2.41 10.62
CA THR A 162 0.48 1.64 11.68
C THR A 162 -0.59 2.47 12.37
N HIS A 163 -0.29 3.72 12.69
CA HIS A 163 -1.24 4.64 13.30
C HIS A 163 -2.48 4.83 12.43
N LEU A 164 -2.28 5.05 11.11
CA LEU A 164 -3.37 5.15 10.15
C LEU A 164 -4.20 3.87 10.11
N PHE A 165 -3.56 2.71 9.99
CA PHE A 165 -4.23 1.40 9.98
C PHE A 165 -5.10 1.19 11.22
N LEU A 166 -4.56 1.45 12.42
CA LEU A 166 -5.29 1.28 13.68
C LEU A 166 -6.50 2.24 13.79
N LYS A 167 -6.36 3.50 13.34
CA LYS A 167 -7.50 4.44 13.30
C LYS A 167 -8.60 3.97 12.36
N MET A 168 -8.22 3.45 11.19
CA MET A 168 -9.20 2.91 10.24
C MET A 168 -9.90 1.68 10.83
N LEU A 169 -9.14 0.78 11.48
CA LEU A 169 -9.67 -0.40 12.14
C LEU A 169 -10.62 -0.05 13.30
N GLU A 170 -10.25 0.92 14.14
CA GLU A 170 -11.11 1.40 15.24
C GLU A 170 -12.46 1.89 14.73
N ARG A 171 -12.47 2.73 13.68
CA ARG A 171 -13.69 3.21 13.03
C ARG A 171 -14.50 2.05 12.44
N PHE A 172 -13.82 1.11 11.80
CA PHE A 172 -14.44 -0.07 11.21
C PHE A 172 -15.16 -0.92 12.28
N CYS A 173 -14.50 -1.23 13.40
CA CYS A 173 -15.10 -1.99 14.51
C CYS A 173 -16.30 -1.25 15.14
N ARG A 174 -16.16 0.06 15.39
CA ARG A 174 -17.26 0.88 15.96
C ARG A 174 -18.51 0.86 15.08
N SER A 175 -18.35 0.87 13.77
CA SER A 175 -19.49 0.84 12.84
C SER A 175 -20.27 -0.49 12.85
N ARG A 176 -19.68 -1.57 13.36
CA ARG A 176 -20.25 -2.93 13.31
C ARG A 176 -20.69 -3.51 14.65
N GLY A 177 -20.38 -2.84 15.76
CA GLY A 177 -20.73 -3.31 17.11
C GLY A 177 -20.02 -4.60 17.56
N ASN A 178 -19.10 -5.14 16.75
CA ASN A 178 -18.40 -6.41 17.00
C ASN A 178 -16.88 -6.21 16.95
N LEU A 179 -16.16 -6.92 17.82
CA LEU A 179 -14.71 -7.05 17.74
C LEU A 179 -14.34 -7.95 16.56
N VAL A 180 -13.39 -7.50 15.75
CA VAL A 180 -12.70 -8.36 14.79
C VAL A 180 -11.74 -9.25 15.60
N VAL A 181 -12.05 -10.55 15.67
CA VAL A 181 -11.22 -11.58 16.32
C VAL A 181 -10.37 -12.25 15.27
#